data_AF-N1S9J8-F1
#
_entry.id   AF-N1S9J8-F1
#
_cell.length_a   1.000
_cell.length_b   1.000
_cell.length_c   1.000
_cell.angle_alpha   90.00
_cell.angle_beta   90.00
_cell.angle_gamma   90.00
#
_symmetry.space_group_name_H-M   'P 1'
#
loop_
_entity.id
_entity.type
_entity.pdbx_description
1 polymer ?
#
loop_
_entity_poly.entity_id
_entity_poly.type
_entity_poly.pdbx_seq_one_letter_code
_entity_poly.pdbx_strand_id
1 'polypeptide(L)'
;MGSLWGGAHTFTESPYDQLWLLDGGFKRDSFVYYGSWEEDNSIVYRITTNTATVSKFLAPFTPIKANYVLLKVQLSAPDAAYNALKANAPQGMLPPDDFKSALGDKNFMTAEPWAGFRGSEIREFVRTNESKILIEKREYNTMRVYTIVWAPNGDRCRLEGMDRFIWKVIGGELNVDNWTNFMRLAVSVTVGGSN
;
A
#
# COMPACT_ATOMS: atom_id res chain seq x y z
N MET A 1 -28.94 16.28 3.57
CA MET A 1 -27.90 15.87 2.59
C MET A 1 -27.05 14.80 3.27
N GLY A 2 -27.35 13.53 3.00
CA GLY A 2 -26.80 12.39 3.74
C GLY A 2 -25.52 11.86 3.11
N SER A 3 -24.54 11.59 3.96
CA SER A 3 -23.30 10.87 3.66
C SER A 3 -23.61 9.52 3.00
N LEU A 4 -23.33 9.39 1.71
CA LEU A 4 -23.19 8.11 1.03
C LEU A 4 -21.74 7.67 1.27
N TRP A 5 -21.56 6.42 1.73
CA TRP A 5 -20.28 5.75 2.01
C TRP A 5 -19.67 5.99 3.41
N GLY A 6 -20.39 5.57 4.45
CA GLY A 6 -19.78 5.28 5.75
C GLY A 6 -18.97 3.98 5.67
N GLY A 7 -17.67 4.09 5.40
CA GLY A 7 -16.74 2.97 5.57
C GLY A 7 -16.63 2.60 7.05
N ALA A 8 -16.42 1.32 7.36
CA ALA A 8 -16.05 0.91 8.71
C ALA A 8 -14.61 1.39 8.97
N HIS A 9 -14.47 2.37 9.86
CA HIS A 9 -13.18 2.88 10.33
C HIS A 9 -12.83 2.17 11.64
N THR A 10 -11.70 1.47 11.66
CA THR A 10 -11.14 0.93 12.91
C THR A 10 -9.94 1.78 13.29
N PHE A 11 -10.08 2.60 14.32
CA PHE A 11 -9.02 3.43 14.89
C PHE A 11 -8.80 3.01 16.35
N THR A 12 -7.56 2.75 16.73
CA THR A 12 -7.16 2.47 18.12
C THR A 12 -5.84 3.18 18.42
N GLU A 13 -5.70 3.74 19.62
CA GLU A 13 -4.50 4.50 20.01
C GLU A 13 -3.34 3.62 20.49
N SER A 14 -3.58 2.32 20.69
CA SER A 14 -2.60 1.34 21.16
C SER A 14 -2.05 0.49 20.00
N PRO A 15 -0.73 0.48 19.76
CA PRO A 15 -0.11 -0.31 18.69
C PRO A 15 -0.32 -1.83 18.84
N TYR A 16 -0.41 -2.32 20.09
CA TYR A 16 -0.66 -3.74 20.39
C TYR A 16 -2.05 -4.19 19.92
N ASP A 17 -3.03 -3.27 19.94
CA ASP A 17 -4.41 -3.53 19.55
C ASP A 17 -4.63 -3.45 18.03
N GLN A 18 -3.58 -3.44 17.21
CA GLN A 18 -3.70 -3.29 15.76
C GLN A 18 -2.98 -4.37 14.96
N LEU A 19 -2.07 -5.13 15.57
CA LEU A 19 -1.33 -6.19 14.87
C LEU A 19 -2.27 -7.26 14.28
N TRP A 20 -3.43 -7.49 14.90
CA TRP A 20 -4.46 -8.41 14.42
C TRP A 20 -5.07 -8.00 13.07
N LEU A 21 -4.98 -6.71 12.68
CA LEU A 21 -5.39 -6.24 11.35
C LEU A 21 -4.56 -6.89 10.24
N LEU A 22 -3.34 -7.34 10.57
CA LEU A 22 -2.37 -7.95 9.66
C LEU A 22 -2.29 -9.48 9.80
N ASP A 23 -3.24 -10.11 10.49
CA ASP A 23 -3.33 -11.55 10.64
C ASP A 23 -4.17 -12.22 9.51
N GLY A 24 -4.31 -13.55 9.58
CA GLY A 24 -5.15 -14.32 8.66
C GLY A 24 -4.65 -14.28 7.21
N GLY A 25 -5.55 -13.91 6.29
CA GLY A 25 -5.26 -13.83 4.86
C GLY A 25 -4.15 -12.86 4.51
N PHE A 26 -4.11 -11.70 5.19
CA PHE A 26 -3.09 -10.67 4.96
C PHE A 26 -1.67 -11.23 5.10
N LYS A 27 -1.41 -11.98 6.19
CA LYS A 27 -0.10 -12.60 6.45
C LYS A 27 0.35 -13.55 5.33
N ARG A 28 -0.60 -14.22 4.68
CA ARG A 28 -0.34 -15.24 3.65
C ARG A 28 -0.21 -14.64 2.24
N ASP A 29 -0.78 -13.46 2.02
CA ASP A 29 -0.75 -12.80 0.73
C ASP A 29 0.68 -12.42 0.31
N SER A 30 0.88 -12.38 -1.00
CA SER A 30 2.10 -11.88 -1.62
C SER A 30 1.90 -10.41 -2.00
N PHE A 31 2.89 -9.58 -1.73
CA PHE A 31 2.90 -8.14 -1.92
C PHE A 31 4.05 -7.70 -2.82
N VAL A 32 3.87 -6.60 -3.53
CA VAL A 32 4.88 -5.98 -4.40
C VAL A 32 4.87 -4.46 -4.20
N TYR A 33 6.02 -3.82 -4.35
CA TYR A 33 6.15 -2.36 -4.38
C TYR A 33 5.66 -1.80 -5.71
N TYR A 34 4.87 -0.74 -5.64
CA TYR A 34 4.26 -0.11 -6.81
C TYR A 34 4.83 1.28 -7.13
N GLY A 35 5.17 2.04 -6.10
CA GLY A 35 5.58 3.43 -6.26
C GLY A 35 5.84 4.10 -4.92
N SER A 36 6.48 5.25 -4.97
CA SER A 36 6.83 6.07 -3.81
C SER A 36 6.51 7.53 -4.08
N TRP A 37 6.07 8.25 -3.06
CA TRP A 37 5.77 9.67 -3.17
C TRP A 37 6.22 10.39 -1.90
N GLU A 38 6.55 11.66 -2.07
CA GLU A 38 6.59 12.58 -0.95
C GLU A 38 5.18 13.08 -0.66
N GLU A 39 4.74 12.96 0.59
CA GLU A 39 3.49 13.50 1.07
C GLU A 39 3.64 13.87 2.54
N ASP A 40 3.25 15.10 2.90
CA ASP A 40 3.32 15.58 4.29
C ASP A 40 4.71 15.37 4.92
N ASN A 41 5.78 15.86 4.27
CA ASN A 41 7.17 15.70 4.73
C ASN A 41 7.55 14.25 5.10
N SER A 42 6.95 13.29 4.40
CA SER A 42 7.11 11.85 4.63
C SER A 42 7.22 11.15 3.28
N ILE A 43 7.93 10.02 3.24
CA ILE A 43 7.96 9.16 2.07
C ILE A 43 6.90 8.07 2.24
N VAL A 44 5.97 7.99 1.30
CA VAL A 44 4.91 6.98 1.30
C VAL A 44 5.20 5.97 0.20
N TYR A 45 5.40 4.71 0.59
CA TYR A 45 5.48 3.59 -0.33
C TYR A 45 4.10 2.97 -0.51
N ARG A 46 3.69 2.79 -1.77
CA ARG A 46 2.52 1.98 -2.11
C ARG A 46 2.96 0.56 -2.36
N ILE A 47 2.39 -0.34 -1.59
CA ILE A 47 2.58 -1.78 -1.69
C ILE A 47 1.19 -2.38 -1.95
N THR A 48 1.11 -3.36 -2.84
CA THR A 48 -0.17 -3.96 -3.24
C THR A 48 -0.04 -5.47 -3.28
N THR A 49 -1.15 -6.20 -3.07
CA THR A 49 -1.12 -7.62 -3.34
C THR A 49 -0.74 -7.86 -4.79
N ASN A 50 0.14 -8.83 -5.01
CA ASN A 50 0.65 -9.24 -6.30
C ASN A 50 -0.50 -9.67 -7.24
N THR A 51 -1.57 -10.21 -6.65
CA THR A 51 -2.80 -10.58 -7.32
C THR A 51 -3.84 -9.46 -7.39
N ALA A 52 -3.51 -8.18 -7.10
CA ALA A 52 -4.54 -7.14 -7.00
C ALA A 52 -5.31 -6.96 -8.31
N THR A 53 -4.66 -7.06 -9.47
CA THR A 53 -5.35 -7.03 -10.78
C THR A 53 -6.37 -8.16 -10.92
N VAL A 54 -6.00 -9.39 -10.54
CA VAL A 54 -6.90 -10.57 -10.58
C VAL A 54 -8.01 -10.46 -9.54
N SER A 55 -7.68 -10.01 -8.33
CA SER A 55 -8.62 -9.83 -7.23
C SER A 55 -9.71 -8.82 -7.58
N LYS A 56 -9.35 -7.72 -8.26
CA LYS A 56 -10.31 -6.73 -8.75
C LYS A 56 -11.18 -7.27 -9.87
N PHE A 57 -10.61 -8.04 -10.81
CA PHE A 57 -11.38 -8.67 -11.88
C PHE A 57 -12.45 -9.62 -11.33
N LEU A 58 -12.12 -10.35 -10.26
CA LEU A 58 -13.03 -11.30 -9.63
C LEU A 58 -13.95 -10.67 -8.58
N ALA A 59 -13.73 -9.41 -8.17
CA ALA A 59 -14.50 -8.76 -7.09
C ALA A 59 -16.01 -8.61 -7.35
N PRO A 60 -16.52 -8.47 -8.61
CA PRO A 60 -17.95 -8.51 -8.88
C PRO A 60 -18.59 -9.90 -8.67
N PHE A 61 -17.77 -10.94 -8.67
CA PHE A 61 -18.21 -12.35 -8.64
C PHE A 61 -17.80 -13.07 -7.35
N THR A 62 -16.91 -12.48 -6.56
CA THR A 62 -16.36 -13.07 -5.33
C THR A 62 -16.13 -11.97 -4.28
N PRO A 63 -16.23 -12.27 -2.98
CA PRO A 63 -15.95 -11.30 -1.92
C PRO A 63 -14.44 -11.00 -1.74
N ILE A 64 -13.61 -11.32 -2.73
CA ILE A 64 -12.16 -11.12 -2.67
C ILE A 64 -11.86 -9.62 -2.83
N LYS A 65 -11.10 -9.07 -1.87
CA LYS A 65 -10.60 -7.69 -1.91
C LYS A 65 -9.09 -7.69 -2.02
N ALA A 66 -8.54 -6.82 -2.87
CA ALA A 66 -7.11 -6.58 -2.92
C ALA A 66 -6.64 -5.83 -1.66
N ASN A 67 -5.48 -6.19 -1.12
CA ASN A 67 -4.89 -5.44 -0.01
C ASN A 67 -3.88 -4.42 -0.56
N TYR A 68 -4.05 -3.17 -0.15
CA TYR A 68 -3.15 -2.06 -0.40
C TYR A 68 -2.53 -1.66 0.92
N VAL A 69 -1.22 -1.52 0.96
CA VAL A 69 -0.48 -0.99 2.10
C VAL A 69 0.15 0.33 1.67
N LEU A 70 -0.17 1.39 2.40
CA LEU A 70 0.47 2.69 2.30
C LEU A 70 1.41 2.83 3.48
N LEU A 71 2.69 2.53 3.26
CA LEU A 71 3.73 2.63 4.27
C LEU A 71 4.27 4.07 4.27
N LYS A 72 3.79 4.90 5.19
CA LYS A 72 4.27 6.27 5.42
C LYS A 72 5.46 6.25 6.37
N VAL A 73 6.66 6.44 5.85
CA VAL A 73 7.89 6.64 6.61
C VAL A 73 8.04 8.14 6.88
N GLN A 74 7.96 8.56 8.15
CA GLN A 74 8.04 9.98 8.53
C GLN A 74 9.46 10.52 8.49
N LEU A 75 10.05 10.51 7.29
CA LEU A 75 11.29 11.14 6.91
C LEU A 75 11.05 11.85 5.58
N SER A 76 11.61 13.04 5.40
CA SER A 76 11.36 13.86 4.20
C SER A 76 12.24 13.50 3.01
N ALA A 77 13.30 12.71 3.21
CA ALA A 77 14.25 12.36 2.16
C ALA A 77 14.10 10.88 1.73
N PRO A 78 13.97 10.58 0.42
CA PRO A 78 13.83 9.21 -0.10
C PRO A 78 14.94 8.26 0.33
N ASP A 79 16.19 8.73 0.32
CA ASP A 79 17.36 7.95 0.72
C ASP A 79 17.36 7.66 2.22
N ALA A 80 16.99 8.64 3.05
CA ALA A 80 16.84 8.46 4.49
C ALA A 80 15.74 7.46 4.82
N ALA A 81 14.58 7.56 4.16
CA ALA A 81 13.48 6.61 4.32
C ALA A 81 13.87 5.18 3.92
N TYR A 82 14.51 5.04 2.75
CA TYR A 82 15.02 3.76 2.27
C TYR A 82 16.06 3.16 3.23
N ASN A 83 17.03 3.95 3.68
CA ASN A 83 18.07 3.48 4.60
C ASN A 83 17.51 3.10 5.98
N ALA A 84 16.49 3.83 6.46
CA ALA A 84 15.79 3.49 7.69
C ALA A 84 15.10 2.12 7.56
N LEU A 85 14.39 1.87 6.45
CA LEU A 85 13.80 0.55 6.17
C LEU A 85 14.87 -0.53 6.08
N LYS A 86 15.98 -0.29 5.38
CA LYS A 86 17.11 -1.21 5.28
C LYS A 86 17.66 -1.64 6.64
N ALA A 87 17.65 -0.75 7.63
CA ALA A 87 18.14 -1.04 8.97
C ALA A 87 17.12 -1.74 9.89
N ASN A 88 15.81 -1.60 9.62
CA ASN A 88 14.76 -1.97 10.59
C ASN A 88 13.68 -2.93 10.06
N ALA A 89 13.67 -3.21 8.75
CA ALA A 89 12.71 -4.11 8.12
C ALA A 89 13.37 -5.45 7.73
N PRO A 90 12.58 -6.55 7.67
CA PRO A 90 13.06 -7.81 7.11
C PRO A 90 13.57 -7.65 5.68
N GLN A 91 14.57 -8.45 5.30
CA GLN A 91 15.23 -8.35 4.00
C GLN A 91 14.25 -8.47 2.81
N GLY A 92 13.24 -9.35 2.89
CA GLY A 92 12.28 -9.53 1.80
C GLY A 92 11.31 -8.35 1.64
N MET A 93 11.12 -7.53 2.69
CA MET A 93 10.27 -6.34 2.63
C MET A 93 11.02 -5.12 2.07
N LEU A 94 12.32 -5.18 1.83
CA LEU A 94 13.05 -3.98 1.40
C LEU A 94 12.56 -3.50 0.02
N PRO A 95 12.31 -2.19 -0.15
CA PRO A 95 12.05 -1.64 -1.47
C PRO A 95 13.23 -1.93 -2.41
N PRO A 96 12.99 -2.10 -3.73
CA PRO A 96 14.07 -2.16 -4.71
C PRO A 96 14.97 -0.91 -4.68
N ASP A 97 16.24 -1.05 -5.05
CA ASP A 97 17.27 -0.01 -4.85
C ASP A 97 16.99 1.33 -5.56
N ASP A 98 16.22 1.32 -6.65
CA ASP A 98 15.86 2.54 -7.36
C ASP A 98 14.89 3.44 -6.58
N PHE A 99 14.14 2.88 -5.62
CA PHE A 99 13.34 3.66 -4.66
C PHE A 99 14.19 4.51 -3.70
N LYS A 100 15.51 4.35 -3.70
CA LYS A 100 16.43 5.22 -2.95
C LYS A 100 16.43 6.66 -3.45
N SER A 101 16.10 6.89 -4.72
CA SER A 101 16.08 8.21 -5.34
C SER A 101 14.87 8.47 -6.22
N ALA A 102 14.22 7.43 -6.75
CA ALA A 102 13.05 7.57 -7.59
C ALA A 102 11.77 7.79 -6.77
N LEU A 103 10.98 8.77 -7.19
CA LEU A 103 9.59 8.99 -6.78
C LEU A 103 8.70 8.88 -8.02
N GLY A 104 7.47 8.42 -7.82
CA GLY A 104 6.46 8.21 -8.85
C GLY A 104 5.98 6.77 -8.96
N ASP A 105 5.08 6.56 -9.91
CA ASP A 105 4.55 5.24 -10.24
C ASP A 105 5.59 4.39 -10.98
N LYS A 106 5.70 3.12 -10.60
CA LYS A 106 6.39 2.13 -11.44
C LYS A 106 5.48 1.43 -12.44
N ASN A 107 4.18 1.69 -12.45
CA ASN A 107 3.12 0.97 -13.18
C ASN A 107 2.94 -0.51 -12.73
N PHE A 108 1.70 -1.02 -12.80
CA PHE A 108 1.33 -2.37 -12.32
C PHE A 108 1.92 -3.49 -13.18
N MET A 109 2.08 -3.22 -14.47
CA MET A 109 2.46 -4.22 -15.48
C MET A 109 3.96 -4.52 -15.51
N THR A 110 4.76 -3.56 -15.05
CA THR A 110 6.23 -3.59 -15.00
C THR A 110 6.73 -4.04 -13.63
N ALA A 111 5.86 -4.11 -12.61
CA ALA A 111 6.15 -4.82 -11.38
C ALA A 111 6.18 -6.32 -11.69
N GLU A 112 7.35 -6.93 -11.63
CA GLU A 112 7.53 -8.36 -11.88
C GLU A 112 6.63 -9.17 -10.91
N PRO A 113 5.59 -9.89 -11.40
CA PRO A 113 4.63 -10.60 -10.55
C PRO A 113 5.24 -11.76 -9.75
N TRP A 114 6.54 -11.94 -9.80
CA TRP A 114 7.30 -12.97 -9.08
C TRP A 114 8.27 -12.36 -8.06
N ALA A 115 8.56 -11.06 -8.15
CA ALA A 115 9.48 -10.33 -7.26
C ALA A 115 8.78 -9.81 -5.99
N GLY A 116 7.82 -10.57 -5.48
CA GLY A 116 7.01 -10.19 -4.32
C GLY A 116 7.52 -10.79 -3.01
N PHE A 117 6.98 -10.27 -1.92
CA PHE A 117 7.27 -10.70 -0.56
C PHE A 117 6.01 -11.04 0.22
N ARG A 118 6.12 -11.71 1.37
CA ARG A 118 4.94 -12.16 2.12
C ARG A 118 4.45 -11.09 3.08
N GLY A 119 3.14 -11.00 3.27
CA GLY A 119 2.54 -10.12 4.28
C GLY A 119 3.04 -10.38 5.71
N SER A 120 3.55 -11.59 5.98
CA SER A 120 4.25 -11.92 7.22
C SER A 120 5.47 -11.03 7.50
N GLU A 121 6.15 -10.54 6.47
CA GLU A 121 7.29 -9.64 6.64
C GLU A 121 6.86 -8.21 7.00
N ILE A 122 5.76 -7.72 6.42
CA ILE A 122 5.12 -6.45 6.85
C ILE A 122 4.71 -6.55 8.31
N ARG A 123 4.07 -7.66 8.68
CA ARG A 123 3.65 -7.91 10.05
C ARG A 123 4.85 -7.98 11.01
N GLU A 124 5.95 -8.60 10.59
CA GLU A 124 7.17 -8.70 11.39
C GLU A 124 7.86 -7.36 11.57
N PHE A 125 7.92 -6.54 10.52
CA PHE A 125 8.38 -5.15 10.61
C PHE A 125 7.53 -4.35 11.60
N VAL A 126 6.20 -4.46 11.50
CA VAL A 126 5.27 -3.79 12.41
C VAL A 126 5.47 -4.23 13.85
N ARG A 127 5.61 -5.54 14.08
CA ARG A 127 5.86 -6.11 15.41
C ARG A 127 7.17 -5.61 16.02
N THR A 128 8.24 -5.56 15.23
CA THR A 128 9.57 -5.13 15.71
C THR A 128 9.63 -3.64 16.01
N ASN A 129 8.79 -2.83 15.34
CA ASN A 129 8.76 -1.38 15.45
C ASN A 129 7.48 -0.85 16.13
N GLU A 130 6.81 -1.70 16.91
CA GLU A 130 5.44 -1.45 17.40
C GLU A 130 5.28 -0.13 18.16
N SER A 131 6.26 0.27 18.98
CA SER A 131 6.23 1.52 19.75
C SER A 131 6.30 2.78 18.90
N LYS A 132 6.61 2.64 17.60
CA LYS A 132 6.82 3.73 16.64
C LYS A 132 5.89 3.63 15.44
N ILE A 133 4.85 2.78 15.52
CA ILE A 133 3.93 2.51 14.41
C ILE A 133 2.49 2.80 14.81
N LEU A 134 1.75 3.31 13.85
CA LEU A 134 0.31 3.43 13.89
C LEU A 134 -0.28 2.84 12.61
N ILE A 135 -1.34 2.05 12.73
CA ILE A 135 -2.01 1.38 11.62
C ILE A 135 -3.44 1.88 11.54
N GLU A 136 -3.88 2.24 10.35
CA GLU A 136 -5.28 2.46 10.06
C GLU A 136 -5.73 1.53 8.94
N LYS A 137 -6.84 0.84 9.14
CA LYS A 137 -7.46 0.02 8.09
C LYS A 137 -8.74 0.69 7.61
N ARG A 138 -8.87 0.83 6.29
CA ARG A 138 -10.10 1.24 5.60
C ARG A 138 -10.50 0.20 4.59
N GLU A 139 -11.79 -0.04 4.47
CA GLU A 139 -12.31 -0.90 3.41
C GLU A 139 -13.11 -0.08 2.40
N TYR A 140 -12.75 -0.26 1.13
CA TYR A 140 -13.49 0.21 -0.03
C TYR A 140 -14.03 -1.02 -0.77
N ASN A 141 -15.03 -0.84 -1.65
CA ASN A 141 -15.76 -1.92 -2.31
C ASN A 141 -14.91 -3.17 -2.62
N THR A 142 -13.87 -3.01 -3.45
CA THR A 142 -12.99 -4.09 -3.91
C THR A 142 -11.61 -4.10 -3.24
N MET A 143 -11.39 -3.25 -2.23
CA MET A 143 -10.05 -2.99 -1.67
C MET A 143 -10.04 -2.87 -0.15
N ARG A 144 -8.96 -3.34 0.47
CA ARG A 144 -8.62 -3.00 1.86
C ARG A 144 -7.35 -2.16 1.82
N VAL A 145 -7.42 -0.95 2.35
CA VAL A 145 -6.28 -0.03 2.43
C VAL A 145 -5.80 0.00 3.87
N TYR A 146 -4.55 -0.38 4.07
CA TYR A 146 -3.83 -0.37 5.32
C TYR A 146 -2.84 0.79 5.26
N THR A 147 -3.11 1.85 6.00
CA THR A 147 -2.17 2.95 6.20
C THR A 147 -1.29 2.61 7.38
N ILE A 148 -0.02 2.32 7.14
CA ILE A 148 0.97 2.04 8.18
C ILE A 148 1.88 3.25 8.27
N VAL A 149 1.75 4.01 9.35
CA VAL A 149 2.61 5.15 9.65
C VAL A 149 3.74 4.67 10.55
N TRP A 150 4.98 4.95 10.16
CA TRP A 150 6.17 4.66 10.95
C TRP A 150 6.98 5.92 11.18
N ALA A 151 7.28 6.20 12.45
CA ALA A 151 8.11 7.30 12.87
C ALA A 151 9.48 6.79 13.36
N PRO A 152 10.46 6.56 12.46
CA PRO A 152 11.74 5.95 12.82
C PRO A 152 12.49 6.71 13.92
N ASN A 153 12.39 8.03 13.90
CA ASN A 153 13.05 8.94 14.85
C ASN A 153 12.41 8.92 16.26
N GLY A 154 11.29 8.22 16.45
CA GLY A 154 10.55 8.20 17.72
C GLY A 154 9.58 9.37 17.89
N ASP A 155 9.40 10.20 16.87
CA ASP A 155 8.35 11.23 16.82
C ASP A 155 6.96 10.59 16.88
N ARG A 156 5.94 11.40 17.19
CA ARG A 156 4.56 10.94 17.15
C ARG A 156 4.15 10.57 15.71
N CYS A 157 3.48 9.44 15.55
CA CYS A 157 2.86 9.05 14.28
C CYS A 157 1.72 10.02 13.91
N ARG A 158 1.67 10.44 12.65
CA ARG A 158 0.69 11.37 12.09
C ARG A 158 0.05 10.84 10.80
N LEU A 159 -1.27 10.73 10.83
CA LEU A 159 -2.11 10.38 9.68
C LEU A 159 -2.43 11.56 8.75
N GLU A 160 -1.99 12.77 9.10
CA GLU A 160 -2.23 13.97 8.30
C GLU A 160 -1.81 13.75 6.83
N GLY A 161 -2.65 14.27 5.92
CA GLY A 161 -2.47 14.12 4.47
C GLY A 161 -2.92 12.77 3.89
N MET A 162 -3.07 11.71 4.68
CA MET A 162 -3.29 10.36 4.14
C MET A 162 -4.64 10.19 3.44
N ASP A 163 -5.70 10.86 3.88
CA ASP A 163 -7.00 10.82 3.21
C ASP A 163 -6.92 11.33 1.78
N ARG A 164 -6.32 12.51 1.61
CA ARG A 164 -6.10 13.13 0.31
C ARG A 164 -5.16 12.28 -0.54
N PHE A 165 -4.12 11.72 0.08
CA PHE A 165 -3.15 10.88 -0.60
C PHE A 165 -3.77 9.58 -1.15
N ILE A 166 -4.63 8.91 -0.36
CA ILE A 166 -5.37 7.73 -0.81
C ILE A 166 -6.18 8.07 -2.08
N TRP A 167 -6.88 9.20 -2.09
CA TRP A 167 -7.61 9.66 -3.27
C TRP A 167 -6.69 10.00 -4.45
N LYS A 168 -5.56 10.65 -4.20
CA LYS A 168 -4.57 11.02 -5.22
C LYS A 168 -3.98 9.78 -5.93
N VAL A 169 -3.61 8.76 -5.18
CA VAL A 169 -2.83 7.61 -5.69
C VAL A 169 -3.71 6.39 -6.02
N ILE A 170 -4.82 6.21 -5.31
CA ILE A 170 -5.69 5.04 -5.46
C ILE A 170 -7.09 5.45 -5.97
N GLY A 171 -7.46 6.73 -5.94
CA GLY A 171 -8.81 7.20 -6.29
C GLY A 171 -9.28 6.83 -7.69
N GLY A 172 -8.40 6.84 -8.69
CA GLY A 172 -8.72 6.37 -10.04
C GLY A 172 -9.09 4.89 -10.10
N GLU A 173 -8.54 4.08 -9.19
CA GLU A 173 -8.82 2.65 -9.07
C GLU A 173 -10.00 2.34 -8.15
N LEU A 174 -10.36 3.26 -7.24
CA LEU A 174 -11.55 3.17 -6.39
C LEU A 174 -12.86 3.25 -7.20
N ASN A 175 -12.80 3.81 -8.42
CA ASN A 175 -13.93 3.84 -9.34
C ASN A 175 -13.84 2.65 -10.33
N VAL A 176 -14.73 1.66 -10.16
CA VAL A 176 -14.74 0.40 -10.93
C VAL A 176 -14.77 0.68 -12.44
N ASP A 177 -15.54 1.68 -12.87
CA ASP A 177 -15.68 2.05 -14.28
C ASP A 177 -14.37 2.58 -14.89
N ASN A 178 -13.60 3.36 -14.12
CA ASN A 178 -12.31 3.89 -14.56
C ASN A 178 -11.25 2.79 -14.64
N TRP A 179 -11.28 1.82 -13.72
CA TRP A 179 -10.35 0.69 -13.75
C TRP A 179 -10.62 -0.28 -14.91
N THR A 180 -11.88 -0.60 -15.21
CA THR A 180 -12.24 -1.43 -16.36
C THR A 180 -11.82 -0.75 -17.68
N ASN A 181 -11.97 0.57 -17.78
CA ASN A 181 -11.48 1.34 -18.93
C ASN A 181 -9.96 1.38 -19.02
N PHE A 182 -9.24 1.56 -17.89
CA PHE A 182 -7.79 1.45 -17.83
C PHE A 182 -7.29 0.07 -18.30
N MET A 183 -7.91 -1.02 -17.85
CA MET A 183 -7.55 -2.37 -18.28
C MET A 183 -7.83 -2.61 -19.77
N ARG A 184 -8.94 -2.10 -20.33
CA ARG A 184 -9.19 -2.16 -21.78
C ARG A 184 -8.11 -1.42 -22.57
N LEU A 185 -7.70 -0.24 -22.10
CA LEU A 185 -6.62 0.54 -22.71
C LEU A 185 -5.27 -0.17 -22.58
N ALA A 186 -4.90 -0.65 -21.39
CA ALA A 186 -3.66 -1.37 -21.15
C ALA A 186 -3.56 -2.67 -21.97
N VAL A 187 -4.64 -3.46 -22.06
CA VAL A 187 -4.70 -4.63 -22.93
C VAL A 187 -4.60 -4.23 -24.40
N SER A 188 -5.26 -3.15 -24.84
CA SER A 188 -5.14 -2.67 -26.22
C SER A 188 -3.72 -2.21 -26.59
N VAL A 189 -2.99 -1.62 -25.64
CA VAL A 189 -1.58 -1.21 -25.82
C VAL A 189 -0.65 -2.42 -25.80
N THR A 190 -0.95 -3.43 -24.98
CA THR A 190 -0.12 -4.66 -24.88
C THR A 190 -0.32 -5.60 -26.07
N VAL A 191 -1.51 -5.61 -26.68
CA VAL A 191 -1.78 -6.34 -27.94
C VAL A 191 -1.37 -5.50 -29.17
N GLY A 192 -1.04 -4.22 -28.96
CA GLY A 192 -0.70 -3.24 -30.00
C GLY A 192 0.79 -2.94 -30.20
N GLY A 193 1.72 -3.67 -29.59
CA GLY A 193 3.15 -3.64 -29.95
C GLY A 193 3.53 -4.95 -30.64
N SER A 194 4.07 -5.01 -31.85
CA SER A 194 4.83 -4.08 -32.68
C SER A 194 4.57 -4.37 -34.17
N ASN A 195 4.42 -3.34 -35.01
CA ASN A 195 4.74 -3.42 -36.44
C ASN A 195 6.20 -3.04 -36.64
#